data_AF-A0AAD9Q4X6-F1
#
_entry.id   AF-A0AAD9Q4X6-F1
#
_cell.length_a   1.000
_cell.length_b   1.000
_cell.length_c   1.000
_cell.angle_alpha   90.00
_cell.angle_beta   90.00
_cell.angle_gamma   90.00
#
_symmetry.space_group_name_H-M   'P 1'
#
loop_
_entity.id
_entity.type
_entity.pdbx_description
1 polymer ?
#
loop_
_entity_poly.entity_id
_entity_poly.type
_entity_poly.pdbx_seq_one_letter_code
_entity_poly.pdbx_strand_id
1 'polypeptide(L)'
;MTYWGGASPDSKECACGRNNSCAGGKRCNCDQNEEEWREDSGLLTDKSTLPVRELRFGDVDSFYGHDEKGYHTLGKFKCYGPGEEAKNFQSV
;
A
#
# COMPACT_ATOMS: atom_id res chain seq x y z
N MET A 1 -0.51 -10.74 5.69
CA MET A 1 -1.09 -9.75 4.76
C MET A 1 -0.32 -9.85 3.47
N THR A 2 -1.00 -10.17 2.38
CA THR A 2 -0.40 -10.44 1.07
C THR A 2 -0.81 -9.37 0.06
N TYR A 3 -1.18 -8.17 0.50
CA TYR A 3 -1.61 -7.08 -0.37
C TYR A 3 -1.39 -5.75 0.36
N TRP A 4 -1.41 -4.63 -0.37
CA TRP A 4 -1.32 -3.29 0.21
C TRP A 4 -2.58 -2.45 -0.06
N GLY A 5 -2.69 -1.29 0.60
CA GLY A 5 -3.86 -0.42 0.56
C GLY A 5 -4.41 -0.19 -0.86
N GLY A 6 -5.75 -0.17 -0.98
CA GLY A 6 -6.44 -0.03 -2.26
C GLY A 6 -6.51 -1.30 -3.12
N ALA A 7 -5.70 -2.33 -2.85
CA ALA A 7 -5.80 -3.64 -3.47
C ALA A 7 -6.88 -4.53 -2.83
N SER A 8 -7.31 -5.57 -3.53
CA SER A 8 -8.20 -6.59 -2.98
C SER A 8 -7.45 -7.49 -1.99
N PRO A 9 -8.07 -7.97 -0.90
CA PRO A 9 -7.47 -8.99 -0.06
C PRO A 9 -6.98 -10.20 -0.87
N ASP A 10 -5.83 -10.75 -0.46
CA ASP A 10 -5.15 -11.89 -1.09
C ASP A 10 -4.64 -11.70 -2.54
N SER A 11 -4.71 -10.49 -3.11
CA SER A 11 -4.33 -10.25 -4.51
C SER A 11 -2.82 -10.34 -4.80
N LYS A 12 -1.94 -10.17 -3.79
CA LYS A 12 -0.49 -10.01 -4.01
C LYS A 12 -0.11 -8.75 -4.77
N GLU A 13 -0.97 -7.74 -4.71
CA GLU A 13 -0.83 -6.49 -5.46
C GLU A 13 -1.02 -5.26 -4.56
N CYS A 14 -0.63 -4.11 -5.10
CA CYS A 14 -0.93 -2.78 -4.59
C CYS A 14 -2.07 -2.14 -5.42
N ALA A 15 -2.52 -0.93 -5.05
CA ALA A 15 -3.61 -0.25 -5.76
C ALA A 15 -3.39 -0.15 -7.28
N CYS A 16 -2.16 0.13 -7.72
CA CYS A 16 -1.78 0.22 -9.14
C CYS A 16 -1.86 -1.12 -9.89
N GLY A 17 -1.83 -2.25 -9.19
CA GLY A 17 -1.93 -3.57 -9.81
C GLY A 17 -3.33 -3.81 -10.38
N ARG A 18 -4.36 -3.27 -9.70
CA ARG A 18 -5.76 -3.45 -10.08
C ARG A 18 -6.13 -2.83 -11.43
N ASN A 19 -5.41 -1.79 -11.85
CA ASN A 19 -5.64 -1.07 -13.10
C ASN A 19 -4.45 -1.17 -14.06
N ASN A 20 -3.49 -2.09 -13.79
CA ASN A 20 -2.28 -2.27 -14.57
C ASN A 20 -1.48 -0.97 -14.77
N SER A 21 -1.48 -0.08 -13.77
CA SER A 21 -0.81 1.21 -13.85
C SER A 21 0.52 1.26 -13.09
N CYS A 22 0.98 0.14 -12.50
CA CYS A 22 2.26 0.12 -11.80
C CYS A 22 3.43 0.33 -12.76
N ALA A 23 4.49 0.97 -12.26
CA ALA A 23 5.76 1.08 -12.97
C ALA A 23 6.24 -0.29 -13.49
N GLY A 24 6.70 -0.32 -14.75
CA GLY A 24 7.23 -1.54 -15.39
C GLY A 24 6.27 -2.73 -15.48
N GLY A 25 4.95 -2.53 -15.31
CA GLY A 25 3.98 -3.63 -15.32
C GLY A 25 4.11 -4.57 -14.13
N LYS A 26 4.67 -4.08 -13.01
CA LYS A 26 4.80 -4.84 -11.76
C LYS A 26 3.45 -4.93 -11.01
N ARG A 27 3.44 -5.64 -9.88
CA ARG A 27 2.26 -5.73 -8.99
C ARG A 27 2.14 -4.55 -8.03
N CYS A 28 3.26 -3.94 -7.70
CA CYS A 28 3.42 -2.74 -6.88
C CYS A 28 4.45 -1.82 -7.53
N ASN A 29 4.36 -0.52 -7.30
CA ASN A 29 5.34 0.43 -7.85
C ASN A 29 6.73 0.21 -7.25
N CYS A 30 6.82 -0.10 -5.95
CA CYS A 30 8.09 -0.33 -5.26
C CYS A 30 8.79 -1.63 -5.69
N ASP A 31 8.11 -2.55 -6.39
CA ASP A 31 8.72 -3.77 -6.95
C ASP A 31 9.57 -3.50 -8.21
N GLN A 32 9.59 -2.26 -8.70
CA GLN A 32 10.25 -1.91 -9.96
C GLN A 32 11.79 -1.95 -9.86
N ASN A 33 12.34 -1.79 -8.65
CA ASN A 33 13.76 -1.85 -8.33
C ASN A 33 14.65 -0.97 -9.24
N GLU A 34 14.39 0.33 -9.22
CA GLU A 34 15.14 1.34 -9.97
C GLU A 34 15.46 2.54 -9.09
N GLU A 35 16.40 3.39 -9.50
CA GLU A 35 16.86 4.56 -8.73
C GLU A 35 15.87 5.74 -8.76
N GLU A 36 14.56 5.47 -8.91
CA GLU A 36 13.48 6.46 -8.86
C GLU A 36 12.61 6.21 -7.62
N TRP A 37 12.25 7.28 -6.91
CA TRP A 37 11.30 7.17 -5.80
C TRP A 37 9.94 6.71 -6.31
N ARG A 38 9.52 5.53 -5.85
CA ARG A 38 8.20 4.96 -6.11
C ARG A 38 7.38 4.94 -4.83
N GLU A 39 6.06 4.97 -4.99
CA GLU A 39 5.11 4.95 -3.87
C GLU A 39 3.96 3.99 -4.18
N ASP A 40 3.57 3.21 -3.17
CA ASP A 40 2.30 2.49 -3.12
C ASP A 40 1.47 3.01 -1.94
N SER A 41 0.29 3.56 -2.24
CA SER A 41 -0.61 4.13 -1.24
C SER A 41 -2.05 3.65 -1.40
N GLY A 42 -2.82 3.77 -0.32
CA GLY A 42 -4.24 3.40 -0.31
C GLY A 42 -4.76 3.09 1.10
N LEU A 43 -6.07 2.88 1.20
CA LEU A 43 -6.72 2.50 2.46
C LEU A 43 -6.67 0.99 2.67
N LEU A 44 -6.37 0.58 3.91
CA LEU A 44 -6.60 -0.77 4.40
C LEU A 44 -8.04 -0.83 4.92
N THR A 45 -8.89 -1.60 4.25
CA THR A 45 -10.34 -1.63 4.52
C THR A 45 -10.86 -2.99 4.95
N ASP A 46 -10.03 -4.04 4.89
CA ASP A 46 -10.40 -5.36 5.40
C ASP A 46 -10.45 -5.33 6.94
N LYS A 47 -11.68 -5.32 7.47
CA LYS A 47 -11.96 -5.25 8.91
C LYS A 47 -11.30 -6.39 9.69
N SER A 48 -11.01 -7.54 9.08
CA SER A 48 -10.38 -8.69 9.75
C SER A 48 -8.90 -8.46 10.10
N THR A 49 -8.25 -7.51 9.43
CA THR A 49 -6.84 -7.18 9.58
C THR A 49 -6.60 -5.86 10.32
N LEU A 50 -7.67 -5.19 10.74
CA LEU A 50 -7.64 -3.92 11.45
C LEU A 50 -7.90 -4.09 12.96
N PRO A 51 -7.35 -3.21 13.82
CA PRO A 51 -6.40 -2.15 13.49
C PRO A 51 -5.02 -2.71 13.12
N VAL A 52 -4.25 -1.96 12.33
CA VAL A 52 -2.85 -2.29 12.04
C VAL A 52 -2.06 -2.28 13.34
N ARG A 53 -1.40 -3.40 13.65
CA ARG A 53 -0.58 -3.57 14.86
C ARG A 53 0.92 -3.41 14.60
N GLU A 54 1.34 -3.67 13.37
CA GLU A 54 2.73 -3.67 12.96
C GLU A 54 2.82 -3.45 11.46
N LEU A 55 3.86 -2.74 11.02
CA LEU A 55 4.30 -2.67 9.63
C LEU A 55 5.72 -3.23 9.55
N ARG A 56 5.95 -4.12 8.59
CA ARG A 56 7.25 -4.72 8.34
C ARG A 56 7.69 -4.35 6.94
N PHE A 57 8.79 -3.61 6.85
CA PHE A 57 9.44 -3.25 5.60
C PHE A 57 10.80 -3.95 5.55
N GLY A 58 11.15 -4.48 4.39
CA GLY A 58 12.45 -5.09 4.11
C GLY A 58 13.01 -4.51 2.81
N ASP A 59 14.10 -5.11 2.29
CA ASP A 59 14.71 -4.69 1.03
C ASP A 59 15.15 -3.21 1.07
N VAL A 60 15.90 -2.88 2.12
CA VAL A 60 16.44 -1.54 2.40
C VAL A 60 17.92 -1.65 2.76
N ASP A 61 18.66 -2.47 2.01
CA ASP A 61 20.08 -2.69 2.27
C ASP A 61 21.00 -1.78 1.42
N SER A 62 22.30 -2.01 1.52
CA SER A 62 23.29 -1.31 0.70
C SER A 62 24.10 -2.36 -0.04
N PHE A 63 24.03 -2.33 -1.37
CA PHE A 63 24.68 -3.31 -2.24
C PHE A 63 25.52 -2.62 -3.30
N TYR A 64 26.82 -2.95 -3.36
CA TYR A 64 27.79 -2.34 -4.28
C TYR A 64 27.82 -0.80 -4.32
N GLY A 65 27.47 -0.13 -3.22
CA GLY A 65 27.44 1.34 -3.13
C GLY A 65 26.13 1.99 -3.55
N HIS A 66 25.09 1.21 -3.84
CA HIS A 66 23.71 1.68 -3.98
C HIS A 66 22.99 1.48 -2.66
N ASP A 67 22.44 2.55 -2.10
CA ASP A 67 21.65 2.49 -0.87
C ASP A 67 20.16 2.40 -1.20
N GLU A 68 19.52 1.34 -0.73
CA GLU A 68 18.06 1.21 -0.79
C GLU A 68 17.44 1.86 0.44
N LYS A 69 16.41 2.69 0.22
CA LYS A 69 15.79 3.49 1.28
C LYS A 69 14.28 3.44 1.14
N GLY A 70 13.59 3.36 2.27
CA GLY A 70 12.14 3.36 2.33
C GLY A 70 11.62 4.32 3.40
N TYR A 71 10.54 5.02 3.09
CA TYR A 71 9.78 5.83 4.04
C TYR A 71 8.35 5.31 4.10
N HIS A 72 7.74 5.42 5.28
CA HIS A 72 6.37 4.97 5.47
C HIS A 72 5.59 5.93 6.37
N THR A 73 4.28 5.98 6.13
CA THR A 73 3.34 6.65 7.02
C THR A 73 2.15 5.72 7.26
N LEU A 74 1.67 5.68 8.50
CA LEU A 74 0.43 5.01 8.86
C LEU A 74 -0.56 6.05 9.36
N GLY A 75 -1.66 6.23 8.62
CA GLY A 75 -2.72 7.13 9.00
C GLY A 75 -3.47 6.66 10.26
N LYS A 76 -4.29 7.55 10.83
CA LYS A 76 -5.16 7.22 11.97
C LYS A 76 -6.13 6.10 11.57
N PHE A 77 -6.32 5.13 12.46
CA PHE A 77 -7.41 4.17 12.35
C PHE A 77 -8.76 4.89 12.47
N LYS A 78 -9.65 4.69 11.50
CA LYS A 78 -10.98 5.32 11.46
C LYS A 78 -12.04 4.23 11.57
N CYS A 79 -12.98 4.43 12.49
CA CYS A 79 -14.17 3.61 12.62
C CYS A 79 -15.39 4.46 12.21
N TYR A 80 -16.34 3.82 11.54
CA TYR A 80 -17.58 4.45 11.09
C TYR A 80 -18.75 3.72 11.73
N GLY A 81 -19.71 4.48 12.26
CA GLY A 81 -20.96 3.92 12.77
C GLY A 81 -21.91 3.53 11.64
N PRO A 82 -23.01 2.81 11.96
CA PRO A 82 -24.08 2.55 10.99
C PRO A 82 -24.61 3.88 10.44
N GLY A 83 -24.41 4.14 9.14
CA GLY A 83 -24.91 5.35 8.46
C GLY A 83 -23.85 6.36 7.98
N GLU A 84 -22.56 6.20 8.33
CA GLU A 84 -21.49 7.08 7.82
C GLU A 84 -20.75 6.53 6.59
N GLU A 85 -20.88 5.24 6.28
CA GLU A 85 -20.26 4.60 5.10
C GLU A 85 -20.70 5.24 3.76
N ALA A 86 -21.89 5.87 3.70
CA ALA A 86 -22.44 6.47 2.49
C ALA A 86 -21.93 7.89 2.16
N LYS A 87 -21.34 8.62 3.12
CA LYS A 87 -20.93 10.02 2.90
C LYS A 87 -19.50 10.18 2.39
N ASN A 88 -18.68 9.14 2.48
CA ASN A 88 -17.24 9.23 2.26
C ASN A 88 -16.76 8.61 0.92
N PHE A 89 -17.66 7.99 0.14
CA PHE A 89 -17.38 7.46 -1.20
C PHE A 89 -17.78 8.41 -2.34
N GLN A 90 -18.31 9.60 -2.04
CA GLN A 90 -18.72 10.61 -3.04
C GLN A 90 -17.76 11.81 -3.15
N SER A 91 -16.61 11.79 -2.47
CA SER A 91 -15.71 12.95 -2.38
C SER A 91 -14.24 12.67 -2.73
N VAL A 92 -13.97 11.64 -3.53
CA VAL A 92 -12.71 11.50 -4.28
C VAL A 92 -13.02 11.47 -5.77
#